data_AF-A0A2T2T283-F1
#
_entry.id   AF-A0A2T2T283-F1
#
_cell.length_a   1.000
_cell.length_b   1.000
_cell.length_c   1.000
_cell.angle_alpha   90.00
_cell.angle_beta   90.00
_cell.angle_gamma   90.00
#
_symmetry.space_group_name_H-M   'P 1'
#
loop_
_entity.id
_entity.type
_entity.pdbx_description
1 polymer ?
#
loop_
_entity_poly.entity_id
_entity_poly.type
_entity_poly.pdbx_seq_one_letter_code
_entity_poly.pdbx_strand_id
1 'polypeptide(L)'
;MSKPTPDEQPDSAAVLESMTLLATLSTAATVRESVAERRAGYDPSAQEPAGRAAARLQSTGRTLMDLLMQIALSRVPVVQQQDGQLSHAVRHFDLLLKLRRAERLTQAMHQALLSLYPDVSEALVEEARLTHDEIERFLDMAPTDAAGPHLSDVLERGISFVVWSRHEV
;
A
#
# COMPACT_ATOMS: atom_id res chain seq x y z
N MET A 1 26.60 39.28 -24.31
CA MET A 1 26.83 38.21 -23.32
C MET A 1 25.64 38.19 -22.37
N SER A 2 24.75 37.21 -22.52
CA SER A 2 23.63 37.01 -21.59
C SER A 2 23.87 35.68 -20.88
N LYS A 3 24.07 35.73 -19.56
CA LYS A 3 24.19 34.53 -18.72
C LYS A 3 22.86 33.77 -18.73
N PRO A 4 22.86 32.43 -18.80
CA PRO A 4 21.67 31.65 -18.53
C PRO A 4 21.30 31.80 -17.03
N THR A 5 20.03 32.03 -16.76
CA THR A 5 19.42 31.92 -15.43
C THR A 5 19.63 30.50 -14.88
N PRO A 6 20.02 30.33 -13.61
CA PRO A 6 20.14 29.00 -13.04
C PRO A 6 18.75 28.36 -13.02
N ASP A 7 18.66 27.14 -13.53
CA ASP A 7 17.52 26.24 -13.31
C ASP A 7 17.15 26.29 -11.82
N GLU A 8 15.92 26.69 -11.52
CA GLU A 8 15.32 26.56 -10.18
C GLU A 8 15.08 25.07 -9.91
N GLN A 9 16.13 24.33 -9.59
CA GLN A 9 15.97 23.03 -8.94
C GLN A 9 15.35 23.25 -7.55
N PRO A 10 14.30 22.50 -7.18
CA PRO A 10 13.71 22.63 -5.86
C PRO A 10 14.75 22.38 -4.78
N ASP A 11 14.71 23.17 -3.71
CA ASP A 11 15.58 22.96 -2.55
C ASP A 11 15.32 21.56 -1.97
N SER A 12 16.36 20.74 -1.93
CA SER A 12 16.30 19.37 -1.43
C SER A 12 15.83 19.32 0.02
N ALA A 13 16.14 20.34 0.83
CA ALA A 13 15.68 20.42 2.21
C ALA A 13 14.14 20.56 2.28
N ALA A 14 13.55 21.41 1.45
CA ALA A 14 12.11 21.62 1.39
C ALA A 14 11.36 20.36 0.90
N VAL A 15 11.95 19.60 -0.04
CA VAL A 15 11.38 18.33 -0.49
C VAL A 15 11.44 17.27 0.61
N LEU A 16 12.56 17.15 1.33
CA LEU A 16 12.66 16.22 2.46
C LEU A 16 11.70 16.58 3.60
N GLU A 17 11.52 17.88 3.89
CA GLU A 17 10.52 18.36 4.85
C GLU A 17 9.11 17.96 4.42
N SER A 18 8.78 18.16 3.13
CA SER A 18 7.48 17.78 2.56
C SER A 18 7.25 16.26 2.63
N MET A 19 8.26 15.45 2.31
CA MET A 19 8.21 13.98 2.42
C MET A 19 7.98 13.55 3.88
N THR A 20 8.67 14.17 4.82
CA THR A 20 8.50 13.91 6.25
C THR A 20 7.10 14.27 6.73
N LEU A 21 6.57 15.42 6.30
CA LEU A 21 5.21 15.84 6.61
C LEU A 21 4.18 14.86 6.03
N LEU A 22 4.34 14.41 4.79
CA LEU A 22 3.46 13.41 4.17
C LEU A 22 3.50 12.07 4.91
N ALA A 23 4.68 11.57 5.29
CA ALA A 23 4.80 10.36 6.10
C ALA A 23 4.09 10.48 7.45
N THR A 24 4.24 11.64 8.10
CA THR A 24 3.64 11.93 9.41
C THR A 24 2.12 12.01 9.31
N LEU A 25 1.59 12.70 8.30
CA LEU A 25 0.15 12.79 8.04
C LEU A 25 -0.47 11.44 7.66
N SER A 26 0.24 10.62 6.88
CA SER A 26 -0.18 9.24 6.54
C SER A 26 -0.30 8.38 7.80
N THR A 27 0.68 8.46 8.68
CA THR A 27 0.66 7.77 9.99
C THR A 27 -0.48 8.31 10.87
N ALA A 28 -0.64 9.63 10.97
CA ALA A 28 -1.69 10.25 11.77
C ALA A 28 -3.11 9.87 11.29
N ALA A 29 -3.34 9.79 9.97
CA ALA A 29 -4.60 9.34 9.41
C ALA A 29 -4.93 7.91 9.84
N THR A 30 -3.92 7.05 9.91
CA THR A 30 -4.07 5.64 10.35
C THR A 30 -4.43 5.56 11.83
N VAL A 31 -3.74 6.32 12.68
CA VAL A 31 -4.04 6.39 14.11
C VAL A 31 -5.45 6.93 14.33
N ARG A 32 -5.86 7.97 13.58
CA ARG A 32 -7.20 8.54 13.67
C ARG A 32 -8.28 7.51 13.35
N GLU A 33 -8.09 6.69 12.33
CA GLU A 33 -9.02 5.62 11.94
C GLU A 33 -9.15 4.56 13.05
N SER A 34 -8.02 4.06 13.57
CA SER A 34 -8.02 3.12 14.69
C SER A 34 -8.70 3.68 15.95
N VAL A 35 -8.49 4.97 16.25
CA VAL A 35 -9.17 5.64 17.38
C VAL A 35 -10.67 5.78 17.13
N ALA A 36 -11.08 6.09 15.90
CA ALA A 36 -12.50 6.19 15.54
C ALA A 36 -13.22 4.84 15.69
N GLU A 37 -12.60 3.74 15.25
CA GLU A 37 -13.13 2.38 15.44
C GLU A 37 -13.33 2.05 16.92
N ARG A 38 -12.32 2.31 17.76
CA ARG A 38 -12.41 2.09 19.22
C ARG A 38 -13.48 2.96 19.89
N ARG A 39 -13.60 4.23 19.48
CA ARG A 39 -14.66 5.13 19.99
C ARG A 39 -16.06 4.66 19.62
N ALA A 40 -16.20 3.98 18.49
CA ALA A 40 -17.44 3.35 18.08
C ALA A 40 -17.69 1.99 18.78
N GLY A 41 -16.84 1.62 19.75
CA GLY A 41 -16.96 0.38 20.53
C GLY A 41 -16.42 -0.86 19.83
N TYR A 42 -15.65 -0.68 18.75
CA TYR A 42 -15.08 -1.79 18.00
C TYR A 42 -13.64 -2.05 18.41
N ASP A 43 -13.32 -3.33 18.66
CA ASP A 43 -11.95 -3.79 18.76
C ASP A 43 -11.50 -4.29 17.37
N PRO A 44 -10.52 -3.64 16.71
CA PRO A 44 -10.02 -4.07 15.41
C PRO A 44 -9.39 -5.48 15.41
N SER A 45 -9.09 -6.01 16.60
CA SER A 45 -8.50 -7.34 16.79
C SER A 45 -9.50 -8.42 17.18
N ALA A 46 -10.78 -8.06 17.43
CA ALA A 46 -11.84 -9.02 17.71
C ALA A 46 -12.50 -9.51 16.42
N GLN A 47 -13.02 -10.74 16.44
CA GLN A 47 -13.84 -11.24 15.34
C GLN A 47 -15.08 -10.36 15.14
N GLU A 48 -15.27 -9.88 13.92
CA GLU A 48 -16.41 -9.06 13.55
C GLU A 48 -17.62 -9.93 13.18
N PRO A 49 -18.86 -9.42 13.32
CA PRO A 49 -20.03 -10.08 12.76
C PRO A 49 -19.88 -10.30 11.24
N ALA A 50 -20.27 -11.48 10.74
CA ALA A 50 -20.02 -11.89 9.36
C ALA A 50 -20.45 -10.86 8.29
N GLY A 51 -21.65 -10.29 8.41
CA GLY A 51 -22.12 -9.27 7.44
C GLY A 51 -21.27 -8.00 7.42
N ARG A 52 -20.67 -7.63 8.55
CA ARG A 52 -19.74 -6.50 8.64
C ARG A 52 -18.37 -6.88 8.09
N ALA A 53 -17.86 -8.06 8.44
CA ALA A 53 -16.60 -8.58 7.92
C ALA A 53 -16.63 -8.65 6.37
N ALA A 54 -17.72 -9.15 5.78
CA ALA A 54 -17.91 -9.18 4.33
C ALA A 54 -17.92 -7.77 3.71
N ALA A 55 -18.66 -6.81 4.29
CA ALA A 55 -18.67 -5.43 3.82
C ALA A 55 -17.29 -4.76 3.93
N ARG A 56 -16.57 -5.00 5.03
CA ARG A 56 -15.20 -4.54 5.24
C ARG A 56 -14.26 -5.14 4.21
N LEU A 57 -14.36 -6.44 3.94
CA LEU A 57 -13.55 -7.14 2.94
C LEU A 57 -13.77 -6.55 1.54
N GLN A 58 -15.02 -6.32 1.13
CA GLN A 58 -15.34 -5.71 -0.17
C GLN A 58 -14.79 -4.29 -0.32
N SER A 59 -14.99 -3.45 0.71
CA SER A 59 -14.47 -2.06 0.74
C SER A 59 -12.94 -2.02 0.69
N THR A 60 -12.30 -2.86 1.49
CA THR A 60 -10.84 -2.93 1.61
C THR A 60 -10.23 -3.50 0.33
N GLY A 61 -10.82 -4.57 -0.22
CA GLY A 61 -10.39 -5.16 -1.49
C GLY A 61 -10.49 -4.19 -2.67
N ARG A 62 -11.57 -3.40 -2.76
CA ARG A 62 -11.67 -2.33 -3.77
C ARG A 62 -10.55 -1.30 -3.63
N THR A 63 -10.33 -0.84 -2.40
CA THR A 63 -9.27 0.15 -2.11
C THR A 63 -7.88 -0.41 -2.43
N LEU A 64 -7.65 -1.69 -2.15
CA LEU A 64 -6.40 -2.38 -2.46
C LEU A 64 -6.21 -2.49 -3.98
N MET A 65 -7.23 -2.92 -4.73
CA MET A 65 -7.17 -2.98 -6.20
C MET A 65 -6.85 -1.62 -6.81
N ASP A 66 -7.56 -0.56 -6.40
CA ASP A 66 -7.33 0.79 -6.90
C ASP A 66 -5.88 1.25 -6.67
N LEU A 67 -5.32 0.92 -5.50
CA LEU A 67 -3.95 1.25 -5.14
C LEU A 67 -2.92 0.45 -5.95
N LEU A 68 -3.12 -0.86 -6.11
CA LEU A 68 -2.24 -1.72 -6.92
C LEU A 68 -2.24 -1.28 -8.39
N MET A 69 -3.41 -0.92 -8.93
CA MET A 69 -3.53 -0.39 -10.28
C MET A 69 -2.82 0.97 -10.44
N GLN A 70 -2.91 1.86 -9.45
CA GLN A 70 -2.15 3.11 -9.46
C GLN A 70 -0.63 2.87 -9.50
N ILE A 71 -0.13 1.89 -8.72
CA ILE A 71 1.28 1.52 -8.75
C ILE A 71 1.65 0.94 -10.12
N ALA A 72 0.86 0.02 -10.67
CA ALA A 72 1.10 -0.59 -11.98
C ALA A 72 1.14 0.46 -13.11
N LEU A 73 0.19 1.39 -13.12
CA LEU A 73 0.09 2.43 -14.16
C LEU A 73 1.18 3.51 -14.02
N SER A 74 1.66 3.78 -12.80
CA SER A 74 2.76 4.73 -12.57
C SER A 74 4.10 4.30 -13.18
N ARG A 75 4.21 3.05 -13.65
CA ARG A 75 5.41 2.48 -14.27
C ARG A 75 5.50 2.68 -15.78
N VAL A 76 4.45 3.20 -16.43
CA VAL A 76 4.48 3.46 -17.88
C VAL A 76 5.49 4.58 -18.17
N PRO A 77 6.60 4.29 -18.88
CA PRO A 77 7.66 5.27 -19.08
C PRO A 77 7.18 6.35 -20.05
N VAL A 78 6.75 7.48 -19.50
CA VAL A 78 6.55 8.72 -20.27
C VAL A 78 7.92 9.29 -20.57
N VAL A 79 8.57 8.86 -21.67
CA VAL A 79 9.80 9.43 -22.28
C VAL A 79 10.58 10.35 -21.31
N GLN A 80 11.22 9.75 -20.29
CA GLN A 80 11.95 10.47 -19.25
C GLN A 80 13.38 10.75 -19.74
N GLN A 81 13.51 11.75 -20.61
CA GLN A 81 14.80 12.38 -20.85
C GLN A 81 14.98 13.46 -19.78
N GLN A 82 15.88 13.20 -18.80
CA GLN A 82 16.36 14.14 -17.77
C GLN A 82 15.49 14.37 -16.52
N ASP A 83 15.02 13.31 -15.86
CA ASP A 83 14.58 13.48 -14.46
C ASP A 83 15.78 13.59 -13.51
N GLY A 84 15.85 14.68 -12.75
CA GLY A 84 16.85 14.86 -11.71
C GLY A 84 16.72 13.84 -10.56
N GLN A 85 17.80 13.63 -9.81
CA GLN A 85 17.87 12.70 -8.67
C GLN A 85 16.74 12.89 -7.65
N LEU A 86 16.29 14.14 -7.47
CA LEU A 86 15.20 14.50 -6.56
C LEU A 86 13.83 13.97 -7.03
N SER A 87 13.53 14.07 -8.33
CA SER A 87 12.28 13.53 -8.91
C SER A 87 12.21 12.01 -8.77
N HIS A 88 13.35 11.33 -8.93
CA HIS A 88 13.45 9.90 -8.68
C HIS A 88 13.17 9.56 -7.21
N ALA A 89 13.79 10.30 -6.27
CA ALA A 89 13.58 10.10 -4.84
C ALA A 89 12.11 10.29 -4.42
N VAL A 90 11.44 11.32 -4.94
CA VAL A 90 10.01 11.57 -4.66
C VAL A 90 9.13 10.43 -5.18
N ARG A 91 9.36 9.95 -6.42
CA ARG A 91 8.60 8.81 -6.97
C ARG A 91 8.84 7.53 -6.19
N HIS A 92 10.09 7.29 -5.80
CA HIS A 92 10.44 6.14 -4.97
C HIS A 92 9.75 6.22 -3.61
N PHE A 93 9.73 7.39 -2.97
CA PHE A 93 9.03 7.60 -1.72
C PHE A 93 7.51 7.42 -1.82
N ASP A 94 6.87 7.97 -2.86
CA ASP A 94 5.44 7.77 -3.13
C ASP A 94 5.11 6.28 -3.31
N LEU A 95 5.95 5.54 -4.04
CA LEU A 95 5.82 4.09 -4.18
C LEU A 95 5.86 3.38 -2.83
N LEU A 96 6.84 3.69 -1.98
CA LEU A 96 6.95 3.09 -0.64
C LEU A 96 5.72 3.40 0.23
N LEU A 97 5.21 4.63 0.18
CA LEU A 97 3.98 5.00 0.91
C LEU A 97 2.77 4.21 0.43
N LYS A 98 2.63 4.02 -0.89
CA LYS A 98 1.55 3.21 -1.47
C LYS A 98 1.68 1.75 -1.05
N LEU A 99 2.88 1.17 -1.08
CA LEU A 99 3.10 -0.21 -0.65
C LEU A 99 2.84 -0.41 0.84
N ARG A 100 3.27 0.51 1.70
CA ARG A 100 2.92 0.53 3.14
C ARG A 100 1.41 0.60 3.38
N ARG A 101 0.67 1.26 2.48
CA ARG A 101 -0.80 1.26 2.54
C ARG A 101 -1.38 -0.07 2.05
N ALA A 102 -0.83 -0.67 1.00
CA ALA A 102 -1.25 -1.98 0.50
C ALA A 102 -1.04 -3.09 1.53
N GLU A 103 0.10 -3.10 2.23
CA GLU A 103 0.42 -4.00 3.35
C GLU A 103 -0.71 -3.99 4.40
N ARG A 104 -1.06 -2.80 4.87
CA ARG A 104 -2.11 -2.60 5.90
C ARG A 104 -3.51 -3.00 5.42
N LEU A 105 -3.85 -2.71 4.17
CA LEU A 105 -5.12 -3.16 3.58
C LEU A 105 -5.18 -4.68 3.51
N THR A 106 -4.08 -5.33 3.11
CA THR A 106 -3.98 -6.79 3.05
C THR A 106 -4.14 -7.41 4.44
N GLN A 107 -3.50 -6.83 5.47
CA GLN A 107 -3.70 -7.25 6.85
C GLN A 107 -5.14 -7.11 7.32
N ALA A 108 -5.81 -5.99 6.98
CA ALA A 108 -7.22 -5.80 7.32
C ALA A 108 -8.13 -6.80 6.61
N MET A 109 -7.83 -7.17 5.35
CA MET A 109 -8.54 -8.23 4.64
C MET A 109 -8.32 -9.60 5.30
N HIS A 110 -7.09 -9.92 5.73
CA HIS A 110 -6.79 -11.15 6.45
C HIS A 110 -7.62 -11.27 7.75
N GLN A 111 -7.70 -10.21 8.56
CA GLN A 111 -8.54 -10.19 9.77
C GLN A 111 -10.03 -10.35 9.46
N ALA A 112 -10.52 -9.71 8.40
CA ALA A 112 -11.91 -9.87 7.96
C ALA A 112 -12.19 -11.32 7.51
N LEU A 113 -11.27 -11.95 6.78
CA LEU A 113 -11.38 -13.36 6.38
C LEU A 113 -11.39 -14.31 7.58
N LEU A 114 -10.57 -14.07 8.60
CA LEU A 114 -10.60 -14.85 9.85
C LEU A 114 -11.94 -14.75 10.60
N SER A 115 -12.67 -13.63 10.43
CA SER A 115 -14.02 -13.47 11.00
C SER A 115 -15.10 -14.20 10.19
N LEU A 116 -14.81 -14.55 8.93
CA LEU A 116 -15.69 -15.31 8.04
C LEU A 116 -15.40 -16.82 8.05
N TYR A 117 -14.26 -17.25 8.61
CA TYR A 117 -13.95 -18.68 8.72
C TYR A 117 -14.98 -19.40 9.63
N PRO A 118 -15.48 -20.59 9.24
CA PRO A 118 -15.07 -21.45 8.12
C PRO A 118 -15.87 -21.26 6.82
N ASP A 119 -16.68 -20.21 6.69
CA ASP A 119 -17.49 -19.96 5.49
C ASP A 119 -16.65 -19.51 4.28
N VAL A 120 -15.38 -19.18 4.51
CA VAL A 120 -14.34 -18.98 3.48
C VAL A 120 -13.26 -20.05 3.59
N SER A 121 -12.63 -20.37 2.46
CA SER A 121 -11.58 -21.37 2.36
C SER A 121 -10.32 -20.96 3.13
N GLU A 122 -9.71 -21.95 3.79
CA GLU A 122 -8.41 -21.78 4.45
C GLU A 122 -7.33 -21.29 3.48
N ALA A 123 -7.40 -21.72 2.22
CA ALA A 123 -6.48 -21.32 1.17
C ALA A 123 -6.53 -19.80 0.89
N LEU A 124 -7.73 -19.19 0.90
CA LEU A 124 -7.87 -17.75 0.76
C LEU A 124 -7.34 -16.98 1.98
N VAL A 125 -7.55 -17.52 3.19
CA VAL A 125 -7.00 -16.93 4.43
C VAL A 125 -5.48 -16.92 4.41
N GLU A 126 -4.86 -18.03 3.99
CA GLU A 126 -3.41 -18.16 3.86
C GLU A 126 -2.85 -17.30 2.73
N GLU A 127 -3.56 -17.17 1.60
CA GLU A 127 -3.13 -16.29 0.51
C GLU A 127 -3.08 -14.82 0.95
N ALA A 128 -4.01 -14.39 1.80
CA ALA A 128 -3.97 -13.06 2.41
C ALA A 128 -2.70 -12.86 3.26
N ARG A 129 -2.32 -13.87 4.05
CA ARG A 129 -1.11 -13.86 4.89
C ARG A 129 0.16 -13.82 4.03
N LEU A 130 0.23 -14.65 3.00
CA LEU A 130 1.37 -14.69 2.08
C LEU A 130 1.52 -13.39 1.28
N THR A 131 0.41 -12.79 0.84
CA THR A 131 0.42 -11.49 0.15
C THR A 131 0.94 -10.39 1.08
N HIS A 132 0.52 -10.38 2.35
CA HIS A 132 1.03 -9.46 3.35
C HIS A 132 2.55 -9.61 3.52
N ASP A 133 3.02 -10.83 3.78
CA ASP A 133 4.44 -11.13 4.01
C ASP A 133 5.30 -10.80 2.78
N GLU A 134 4.75 -10.89 1.57
CA GLU A 134 5.44 -10.53 0.34
C GLU A 134 5.60 -9.02 0.17
N ILE A 135 4.58 -8.23 0.53
CA ILE A 135 4.68 -6.77 0.55
C ILE A 135 5.66 -6.31 1.64
N GLU A 136 5.60 -6.91 2.83
CA GLU A 136 6.50 -6.61 3.95
C GLU A 136 7.96 -6.88 3.56
N ARG A 137 8.25 -8.08 3.02
CA ARG A 137 9.59 -8.42 2.52
C ARG A 137 10.08 -7.47 1.44
N PHE A 138 9.20 -7.04 0.52
CA PHE A 138 9.57 -6.03 -0.48
C PHE A 138 10.00 -4.71 0.16
N LEU A 139 9.23 -4.23 1.15
CA LEU A 139 9.51 -2.98 1.84
C LEU A 139 10.81 -3.02 2.65
N ASP A 140 11.10 -4.14 3.30
CA ASP A 140 12.33 -4.33 4.09
C ASP A 140 13.58 -4.43 3.21
N MET A 141 13.44 -4.93 1.98
CA MET A 141 14.54 -5.12 1.04
C MET A 141 14.73 -3.98 0.05
N ALA A 142 13.74 -3.09 -0.08
CA ALA A 142 13.79 -1.89 -0.94
C ALA A 142 15.04 -1.00 -0.76
N PRO A 143 15.69 -0.89 0.41
CA PRO A 143 16.91 -0.09 0.56
C PRO A 143 18.19 -0.75 0.03
N THR A 144 18.19 -2.05 -0.27
CA THR A 144 19.43 -2.86 -0.25
C THR A 144 19.86 -3.48 -1.57
N ASP A 145 19.14 -3.26 -2.69
CA ASP A 145 19.40 -3.91 -4.00
C ASP A 145 19.62 -5.44 -3.92
N ALA A 146 19.12 -6.05 -2.84
CA ALA A 146 19.23 -7.47 -2.58
C ALA A 146 18.21 -8.23 -3.43
N ALA A 147 18.46 -9.52 -3.67
CA ALA A 147 17.59 -10.44 -4.42
C ALA A 147 16.24 -10.68 -3.71
N GLY A 148 15.42 -9.65 -3.64
CA GLY A 148 14.08 -9.65 -3.04
C GLY A 148 13.01 -9.86 -4.09
N PRO A 149 11.73 -9.97 -3.66
CA PRO A 149 10.62 -10.06 -4.60
C PRO A 149 10.64 -8.86 -5.54
N HIS A 150 10.39 -9.07 -6.82
CA HIS A 150 10.25 -7.94 -7.73
C HIS A 150 8.88 -7.32 -7.49
N LEU A 151 8.78 -5.99 -7.63
CA LEU A 151 7.49 -5.32 -7.49
C LEU A 151 6.46 -5.81 -8.53
N SER A 152 6.87 -6.41 -9.66
CA SER A 152 5.92 -7.13 -10.54
C SER A 152 5.20 -8.26 -9.80
N ASP A 153 5.94 -9.04 -9.03
CA ASP A 153 5.47 -10.25 -8.37
C ASP A 153 4.53 -9.87 -7.22
N VAL A 154 4.89 -8.83 -6.46
CA VAL A 154 4.05 -8.23 -5.42
C VAL A 154 2.71 -7.74 -6.01
N LEU A 155 2.74 -7.07 -7.16
CA LEU A 155 1.53 -6.57 -7.82
C LEU A 155 0.66 -7.70 -8.36
N GLU A 156 1.26 -8.68 -9.04
CA GLU A 156 0.55 -9.84 -9.59
C GLU A 156 -0.15 -10.62 -8.48
N ARG A 157 0.55 -10.90 -7.38
CA ARG A 157 -0.01 -11.59 -6.23
C ARG A 157 -1.12 -10.80 -5.57
N GLY A 158 -0.89 -9.51 -5.30
CA GLY A 158 -1.90 -8.64 -4.69
C GLY A 158 -3.18 -8.53 -5.54
N ILE A 159 -3.05 -8.39 -6.86
CA ILE A 159 -4.18 -8.33 -7.79
C ILE A 159 -4.93 -9.67 -7.78
N SER A 160 -4.20 -10.79 -7.87
CA SER A 160 -4.77 -12.13 -7.85
C SER A 160 -5.53 -12.41 -6.56
N PHE A 161 -4.95 -12.04 -5.41
CA PHE A 161 -5.59 -12.14 -4.09
C PHE A 161 -6.90 -11.35 -4.03
N VAL A 162 -6.90 -10.08 -4.46
CA VAL A 162 -8.14 -9.28 -4.46
C VAL A 162 -9.19 -9.89 -5.38
N VAL A 163 -8.80 -10.34 -6.57
CA VAL A 163 -9.72 -10.99 -7.51
C VAL A 163 -10.32 -12.24 -6.89
N TRP A 164 -9.52 -13.11 -6.28
CA TRP A 164 -9.99 -14.31 -5.61
C TRP A 164 -10.96 -13.97 -4.46
N SER A 165 -10.59 -13.07 -3.55
CA SER A 165 -11.45 -12.68 -2.43
C SER A 165 -12.85 -12.21 -2.87
N ARG A 166 -12.94 -11.57 -4.04
CA ARG A 166 -14.21 -11.07 -4.62
C ARG A 166 -15.07 -12.14 -5.29
N HIS A 167 -14.51 -13.31 -5.61
CA HIS A 167 -15.26 -14.43 -6.17
C HIS A 167 -15.83 -15.32 -5.07
N GLU A 168 -15.18 -15.36 -3.92
CA GLU A 168 -15.52 -16.28 -2.83
C GLU A 168 -16.48 -15.66 -1.79
N VAL A 169 -16.44 -14.33 -1.61
CA VAL A 169 -17.28 -13.57 -0.66
C VAL A 169 -18.23 -12.63 -1.38
#